data_AF-A0A087TYS3-F1
#
_entry.id   AF-A0A087TYS3-F1
#
_cell.length_a   1.000
_cell.length_b   1.000
_cell.length_c   1.000
_cell.angle_alpha   90.00
_cell.angle_beta   90.00
_cell.angle_gamma   90.00
#
_symmetry.space_group_name_H-M   'P 1'
#
loop_
_entity.id
_entity.type
_entity.pdbx_description
1 polymer ?
#
loop_
_entity_poly.entity_id
_entity_poly.type
_entity_poly.pdbx_seq_one_letter_code
_entity_poly.pdbx_strand_id
1 'polypeptide(L)'
;MSHVNKLWIEGYVVALSEEKYSYYVIQKRCKTHGIKISKSKISNIINRKGKNRQSLLLHGKKTPNEYPKKVRTVSNVSKVKAMVTSENPPTQRSIAKALNTSVATINKIINQDLQLKKAKTFCSPAFSEACGSAQNSF
;
A
#
# COMPACT_ATOMS: atom_id res chain seq x y z
N MET A 1 -14.15 -26.33 11.31
CA MET A 1 -15.00 -26.52 10.12
C MET A 1 -14.07 -26.70 8.93
N SER A 2 -14.07 -27.86 8.28
CA SER A 2 -13.33 -28.08 7.04
C SER A 2 -13.83 -27.11 5.95
N HIS A 3 -12.96 -26.74 5.01
CA HIS A 3 -13.29 -25.81 3.93
C HIS A 3 -14.47 -26.30 3.08
N VAL A 4 -14.55 -27.62 2.87
CA VAL A 4 -15.61 -28.31 2.13
C VAL A 4 -16.99 -28.09 2.78
N ASN A 5 -17.07 -28.16 4.12
CA ASN A 5 -18.33 -27.96 4.84
C ASN A 5 -18.85 -26.53 4.71
N LYS A 6 -17.96 -25.54 4.57
CA LYS A 6 -18.35 -24.14 4.45
C LYS A 6 -19.05 -23.86 3.12
N LEU A 7 -18.48 -24.33 2.00
CA LEU A 7 -19.04 -24.10 0.66
C LEU A 7 -20.40 -24.79 0.50
N TRP A 8 -20.52 -26.02 1.01
CA TRP A 8 -21.78 -26.75 1.00
C TRP A 8 -22.88 -26.00 1.76
N ILE A 9 -22.57 -25.50 2.97
CA ILE A 9 -23.51 -24.70 3.78
C ILE A 9 -23.95 -23.43 3.04
N GLU A 10 -23.01 -22.72 2.42
CA GLU A 10 -23.31 -21.48 1.70
C GLU A 10 -24.22 -21.73 0.49
N GLY A 11 -23.92 -22.76 -0.32
CA GLY A 11 -24.75 -23.14 -1.46
C GLY A 11 -26.15 -23.60 -1.05
N TYR A 12 -26.22 -24.47 -0.03
CA TYR A 12 -27.50 -25.01 0.46
C TYR A 12 -28.41 -23.93 1.04
N VAL A 13 -27.87 -23.00 1.84
CA VAL A 13 -28.63 -21.86 2.39
C VAL A 13 -29.13 -20.93 1.27
N VAL A 14 -28.33 -20.72 0.23
CA VAL A 14 -28.74 -19.88 -0.91
C VAL A 14 -29.89 -20.51 -1.69
N ALA A 15 -29.82 -21.80 -2.01
CA ALA A 15 -30.89 -22.51 -2.73
C ALA A 15 -32.22 -22.46 -1.97
N LEU A 16 -32.20 -22.72 -0.65
CA LEU A 16 -33.41 -22.62 0.17
C LEU A 16 -33.94 -21.17 0.28
N SER A 17 -33.07 -20.16 0.23
CA SER A 17 -33.51 -18.77 0.21
C SER A 17 -34.15 -18.38 -1.12
N GLU A 18 -33.72 -18.98 -2.24
CA GLU A 18 -34.33 -18.76 -3.56
C GLU A 18 -35.73 -19.37 -3.63
N GLU A 19 -35.94 -20.52 -2.99
CA GLU A 19 -37.27 -21.14 -2.75
C GLU A 19 -38.14 -20.38 -1.72
N LYS A 20 -37.70 -19.19 -1.26
CA LYS A 20 -38.43 -18.32 -0.32
C LYS A 20 -38.73 -18.95 1.05
N TYR A 21 -37.96 -19.94 1.49
CA TYR A 21 -38.11 -20.45 2.86
C TYR A 21 -37.76 -19.40 3.90
N SER A 22 -38.49 -19.43 5.03
CA SER A 22 -38.17 -18.59 6.18
C SER A 22 -36.86 -19.03 6.85
N TYR A 23 -36.22 -18.12 7.57
CA TYR A 23 -34.94 -18.41 8.25
C TYR A 23 -35.05 -19.54 9.26
N TYR A 24 -36.21 -19.71 9.89
CA TYR A 24 -36.49 -20.81 10.81
C TYR A 24 -36.46 -22.16 10.08
N VAL A 25 -37.10 -22.26 8.91
CA VAL A 25 -37.15 -23.49 8.12
C VAL A 25 -35.75 -23.86 7.60
N ILE A 26 -35.00 -22.88 7.11
CA ILE A 26 -33.59 -23.06 6.68
C ILE A 26 -32.75 -23.61 7.83
N GLN A 27 -32.89 -23.02 9.02
CA GLN A 27 -32.17 -23.45 10.21
C GLN A 27 -32.55 -24.88 10.62
N LYS A 28 -33.83 -25.24 10.56
CA LYS A 28 -34.31 -26.60 10.87
C LYS A 28 -33.75 -27.63 9.89
N ARG A 29 -33.76 -27.34 8.58
CA ARG A 29 -33.18 -28.22 7.56
C ARG A 29 -31.68 -28.41 7.74
N CYS A 30 -30.93 -27.35 8.06
CA CYS A 30 -29.49 -27.47 8.33
C CYS A 30 -29.21 -28.33 9.57
N LYS A 31 -30.06 -28.25 10.61
CA LYS A 31 -29.95 -29.12 11.80
C LYS A 31 -30.19 -30.59 11.47
N THR A 32 -31.11 -30.90 10.54
CA THR A 32 -31.32 -32.29 10.06
C THR A 32 -30.05 -32.88 9.45
N HIS A 33 -29.22 -32.06 8.82
CA HIS A 33 -27.90 -32.45 8.29
C HIS A 33 -26.78 -32.41 9.34
N GLY A 34 -27.11 -32.30 10.64
CA GLY A 34 -26.14 -32.21 11.74
C GLY A 34 -25.43 -30.87 11.86
N ILE A 35 -25.88 -29.82 11.15
CA ILE A 35 -25.20 -28.53 11.10
C ILE A 35 -25.99 -27.49 11.88
N LYS A 36 -25.43 -27.04 13.01
CA LYS A 36 -25.99 -25.96 13.82
C LYS A 36 -25.60 -24.61 13.25
N ILE A 37 -26.56 -23.91 12.64
CA ILE A 37 -26.38 -22.57 12.07
C ILE A 37 -27.19 -21.54 12.88
N SER A 38 -26.64 -20.35 13.08
CA SER A 38 -27.37 -19.22 13.69
C SER A 38 -28.16 -18.42 12.64
N LYS A 39 -29.25 -17.77 13.06
CA LYS A 39 -30.04 -16.86 12.21
C LYS A 39 -29.17 -15.75 11.58
N SER A 40 -28.24 -15.20 12.36
CA SER A 40 -27.28 -14.18 11.89
C SER A 40 -26.37 -14.70 10.79
N LYS A 41 -25.92 -15.95 10.87
CA LYS A 41 -25.10 -16.58 9.84
C LYS A 41 -25.86 -16.75 8.53
N ILE A 42 -27.13 -17.19 8.60
CA ILE A 42 -28.03 -17.28 7.43
C ILE A 42 -28.17 -15.90 6.76
N SER A 43 -28.52 -14.88 7.54
CA SER A 43 -28.64 -13.49 7.05
C SER A 43 -27.35 -13.01 6.39
N ASN A 44 -26.20 -13.27 7.00
CA ASN A 44 -24.90 -12.89 6.43
C ASN A 44 -24.61 -13.59 5.11
N ILE A 45 -24.97 -14.87 4.95
CA ILE A 45 -24.77 -15.61 3.69
C ILE A 45 -25.64 -15.01 2.58
N ILE A 46 -26.93 -14.79 2.86
CA ILE A 46 -27.88 -14.21 1.90
C ILE A 46 -27.44 -12.79 1.50
N ASN A 47 -27.09 -11.95 2.47
CA ASN A 47 -26.68 -10.56 2.22
C ASN A 47 -25.30 -10.45 1.56
N ARG A 48 -24.38 -11.38 1.80
CA ARG A 48 -23.07 -11.42 1.11
C ARG A 48 -23.22 -11.69 -0.38
N LYS A 49 -24.19 -12.50 -0.80
CA LYS A 49 -24.49 -12.70 -2.23
C LYS A 49 -24.82 -11.35 -2.92
N GLY A 50 -25.57 -10.49 -2.24
CA GLY A 50 -25.86 -9.13 -2.72
C GLY A 50 -24.62 -8.23 -2.79
N LYS A 51 -23.77 -8.27 -1.76
CA LYS A 51 -22.57 -7.42 -1.68
C LYS A 51 -21.44 -7.85 -2.63
N ASN A 52 -21.25 -9.14 -2.90
CA ASN A 52 -20.27 -9.59 -3.90
C ASN A 52 -20.69 -9.21 -5.33
N ARG A 53 -22.00 -9.21 -5.63
CA ARG A 53 -22.52 -8.67 -6.90
C ARG A 53 -22.26 -7.17 -7.00
N GLN A 54 -22.46 -6.43 -5.91
CA GLN A 54 -22.14 -4.99 -5.87
C GLN A 54 -20.64 -4.71 -5.94
N SER A 55 -19.77 -5.49 -5.30
CA SER A 55 -18.32 -5.26 -5.34
C SER A 55 -17.71 -5.55 -6.71
N LEU A 56 -18.25 -6.52 -7.46
CA LEU A 56 -17.88 -6.76 -8.86
C LEU A 56 -18.30 -5.59 -9.77
N LEU A 57 -19.47 -5.00 -9.51
CA LEU A 57 -19.92 -3.78 -10.19
C LEU A 57 -19.14 -2.53 -9.75
N LEU A 58 -18.68 -2.50 -8.49
CA LEU A 58 -17.91 -1.39 -7.89
C LEU A 58 -16.39 -1.54 -8.07
N HIS A 59 -15.90 -2.56 -8.78
CA HIS A 59 -14.51 -2.60 -9.25
C HIS A 59 -14.23 -1.60 -10.38
N GLY A 60 -15.08 -0.60 -10.57
CA GLY A 60 -14.70 0.69 -11.14
C GLY A 60 -13.70 1.39 -10.22
N LYS A 61 -12.41 1.23 -10.51
CA LYS A 61 -11.27 2.07 -10.08
C LYS A 61 -11.24 2.39 -8.57
N LYS A 62 -10.32 1.76 -7.83
CA LYS A 62 -9.92 2.26 -6.49
C LYS A 62 -9.65 3.77 -6.61
N THR A 63 -10.50 4.59 -6.00
CA THR A 63 -10.20 6.02 -5.87
C THR A 63 -8.90 6.11 -5.07
N PRO A 64 -7.85 6.78 -5.59
CA PRO A 64 -6.65 7.00 -4.81
C PRO A 64 -7.05 7.65 -3.50
N ASN A 65 -6.54 7.12 -2.39
CA ASN A 65 -6.84 7.62 -1.06
C ASN A 65 -6.51 9.13 -1.01
N GLU A 66 -7.53 9.97 -0.99
CA GLU A 66 -7.48 11.42 -1.22
C GLU A 66 -7.05 12.18 0.05
N TYR A 67 -6.22 11.57 0.90
CA TYR A 67 -5.64 12.31 2.01
C TYR A 67 -4.52 13.20 1.47
N PRO A 68 -4.61 14.53 1.62
CA PRO A 68 -3.55 15.42 1.20
C PRO A 68 -2.27 15.06 1.99
N LYS A 69 -1.17 14.85 1.27
CA LYS A 69 0.14 14.59 1.87
C LYS A 69 0.56 15.84 2.67
N LYS A 70 0.31 15.86 3.99
CA LYS A 70 0.52 17.02 4.87
C LYS A 70 1.91 17.66 4.76
N VAL A 71 2.96 16.87 4.46
CA VAL A 71 4.35 17.34 4.50
C VAL A 71 4.96 17.57 3.10
N ARG A 72 4.47 16.84 2.08
CA ARG A 72 4.99 16.89 0.71
C ARG A 72 4.08 17.75 -0.17
N THR A 73 3.89 18.99 0.26
CA THR A 73 3.15 19.99 -0.51
C THR A 73 3.98 20.40 -1.74
N VAL A 74 3.30 20.81 -2.81
CA VAL A 74 3.95 21.28 -4.06
C VAL A 74 4.95 22.41 -3.78
N SER A 75 4.61 23.30 -2.85
CA SER A 75 5.49 24.40 -2.40
C SER A 75 6.81 23.89 -1.81
N ASN A 76 6.75 22.90 -0.90
CA ASN A 76 7.96 22.33 -0.30
C ASN A 76 8.82 21.59 -1.34
N VAL A 77 8.19 20.86 -2.27
CA VAL A 77 8.91 20.17 -3.36
C VAL A 77 9.63 21.18 -4.26
N SER A 78 8.99 22.30 -4.59
CA SER A 78 9.60 23.36 -5.41
C SER A 78 10.80 24.02 -4.72
N LYS A 79 10.69 24.33 -3.42
CA LYS A 79 11.80 24.88 -2.62
C LYS A 79 12.99 23.92 -2.56
N VAL A 80 12.74 22.63 -2.31
CA VAL A 80 13.79 21.60 -2.31
C VAL A 80 14.43 21.51 -3.70
N LYS A 81 13.64 21.55 -4.78
CA LYS A 81 14.17 21.53 -6.16
C LYS A 81 15.13 22.70 -6.42
N ALA A 82 14.76 23.91 -6.02
CA ALA A 82 15.59 25.09 -6.19
C ALA A 82 16.93 24.96 -5.45
N MET A 83 16.91 24.50 -4.20
CA MET A 83 18.14 24.30 -3.41
C MET A 83 19.01 23.15 -3.94
N VAL A 84 18.42 22.09 -4.50
CA VAL A 84 19.18 20.95 -5.01
C VAL A 84 19.75 21.19 -6.42
N THR A 85 19.19 22.15 -7.17
CA THR A 85 19.61 22.46 -8.55
C THR A 85 20.66 23.59 -8.63
N SER A 86 20.96 24.27 -7.52
CA SER A 86 22.01 25.29 -7.47
C SER A 86 23.40 24.71 -7.69
N GLU A 87 24.34 25.49 -8.25
CA GLU A 87 25.71 25.07 -8.59
C GLU A 87 26.45 24.37 -7.43
N ASN A 88 26.23 24.83 -6.20
CA ASN A 88 26.73 24.20 -4.97
C ASN A 88 25.57 23.81 -4.07
N PRO A 89 24.99 22.59 -4.22
CA PRO A 89 23.82 22.20 -3.46
C PRO A 89 24.17 22.03 -1.96
N PRO A 90 23.41 22.65 -1.04
CA PRO A 90 23.58 22.43 0.38
C PRO A 90 23.24 20.98 0.74
N THR A 91 23.88 20.46 1.79
CA THR A 91 23.62 19.09 2.25
C THR A 91 22.14 18.87 2.59
N GLN A 92 21.66 17.63 2.50
CA GLN A 92 20.28 17.28 2.88
C GLN A 92 19.94 17.68 4.31
N ARG A 93 20.92 17.66 5.24
CA ARG A 93 20.76 18.10 6.62
C ARG A 93 20.55 19.62 6.73
N SER A 94 21.29 20.42 5.98
CA SER A 94 21.08 21.88 5.94
C SER A 94 19.73 22.24 5.31
N ILE A 95 19.31 21.54 4.26
CA ILE A 95 17.99 21.75 3.63
C ILE A 95 16.86 21.38 4.62
N ALA A 96 17.00 20.26 5.33
CA ALA A 96 16.05 19.83 6.35
C ALA A 96 15.89 20.86 7.48
N LYS A 97 17.01 21.44 7.95
CA LYS A 97 16.99 22.53 8.94
C LYS A 97 16.32 23.80 8.40
N ALA A 98 16.64 24.20 7.18
CA ALA A 98 16.07 25.40 6.57
C ALA A 98 14.54 25.31 6.36
N LEU A 99 14.04 24.10 6.04
CA LEU A 99 12.62 23.86 5.80
C LEU A 99 11.86 23.32 7.02
N ASN A 100 12.52 23.19 8.17
CA ASN A 100 11.97 22.61 9.40
C ASN A 100 11.29 21.25 9.17
N THR A 101 11.97 20.37 8.42
CA THR A 101 11.50 19.03 8.05
C THR A 101 12.53 17.97 8.39
N SER A 102 12.13 16.69 8.37
CA SER A 102 13.07 15.60 8.59
C SER A 102 13.91 15.31 7.34
N VAL A 103 15.18 14.91 7.56
CA VAL A 103 16.10 14.48 6.49
C VAL A 103 15.49 13.33 5.67
N ALA A 104 14.77 12.41 6.33
CA ALA A 104 14.08 11.32 5.65
C ALA A 104 13.01 11.82 4.66
N THR A 105 12.35 12.94 4.95
CA THR A 105 11.38 13.57 4.05
C THR A 105 12.08 14.18 2.84
N ILE A 106 13.17 14.91 3.06
CA ILE A 106 13.99 15.49 1.98
C ILE A 106 14.51 14.37 1.06
N ASN A 107 15.02 13.28 1.62
CA ASN A 107 15.49 12.13 0.85
C ASN A 107 14.37 11.48 0.01
N LYS A 108 13.15 11.39 0.55
CA LYS A 108 11.99 10.92 -0.23
C LYS A 108 11.62 11.88 -1.36
N ILE A 109 11.63 13.19 -1.12
CA ILE A 109 11.35 14.20 -2.15
C ILE A 109 12.38 14.11 -3.29
N ILE A 110 13.67 14.03 -2.95
CA ILE A 110 14.76 13.93 -3.95
C ILE A 110 14.62 12.66 -4.79
N ASN A 111 14.40 11.50 -4.16
CA ASN A 111 14.41 10.22 -4.88
C ASN A 111 13.08 9.88 -5.57
N GLN A 112 11.94 10.33 -5.05
CA GLN A 112 10.62 9.94 -5.56
C GLN A 112 9.92 11.07 -6.34
N ASP A 113 10.06 12.33 -5.93
CA ASP A 113 9.33 13.45 -6.54
C ASP A 113 10.17 14.19 -7.59
N LEU A 114 11.48 14.36 -7.36
CA LEU A 114 12.36 15.10 -8.27
C LEU A 114 12.97 14.24 -9.37
N GLN A 115 12.97 12.92 -9.23
CA GLN A 115 13.50 11.94 -10.20
C GLN A 115 14.84 12.37 -10.82
N LEU A 116 15.71 13.00 -10.02
CA LEU A 116 16.98 13.51 -10.51
C LEU A 116 17.81 12.33 -11.02
N LYS A 117 18.23 12.39 -12.29
CA LYS A 117 19.17 11.42 -12.84
C LYS A 117 20.40 11.48 -11.95
N LYS A 118 20.78 10.35 -11.33
CA LYS A 118 22.03 10.26 -10.58
C LYS A 118 23.13 10.79 -11.50
N ALA A 119 23.83 11.83 -11.07
CA ALA A 119 24.99 12.29 -11.81
C ALA A 119 25.92 11.08 -11.97
N LYS A 120 26.28 10.75 -13.22
CA LYS A 120 27.35 9.79 -13.46
C LYS A 120 28.56 10.35 -12.70
N THR A 121 29.12 9.57 -11.79
CA THR A 121 30.44 9.87 -11.24
C THR A 121 31.40 9.94 -12.43
N PHE A 122 31.75 11.14 -12.87
CA PHE A 122 32.99 11.35 -13.58
C PHE A 122 34.07 11.07 -12.56
N CYS A 123 34.54 9.83 -12.55
CA CYS A 123 35.82 9.51 -11.94
C CYS A 123 36.84 10.23 -12.84
N SER A 124 37.28 11.41 -12.42
CA SER A 124 38.41 12.08 -13.07
C SER A 124 39.63 11.18 -12.80
N PRO A 125 40.29 10.62 -13.83
CA PRO A 125 41.39 9.67 -13.64
C PRO A 125 42.64 10.28 -12.98
N ALA A 126 42.63 11.58 -12.67
CA ALA A 126 43.80 12.32 -12.17
C ALA A 126 44.06 12.22 -10.65
N PHE A 127 43.35 11.37 -9.89
CA PHE A 127 43.57 11.23 -8.43
C PHE A 127 44.03 9.82 -8.01
N SER A 128 44.70 9.09 -8.92
CA SER A 128 45.22 7.74 -8.66
C SER A 128 46.75 7.68 -8.44
N GLU A 129 47.46 8.81 -8.37
CA GLU A 129 48.93 8.82 -8.26
C GLU A 129 49.49 9.31 -6.90
N ALA A 130 48.66 9.57 -5.89
CA ALA A 130 49.14 10.12 -4.61
C ALA A 130 49.18 9.15 -3.42
N CYS A 131 48.93 7.84 -3.62
CA CYS A 131 49.02 6.84 -2.54
C CYS A 131 49.83 5.62 -2.99
N GLY A 132 51.14 5.81 -3.20
CA GLY A 132 52.03 4.73 -3.63
C GLY A 132 53.48 4.98 -3.25
N SER A 133 53.78 5.30 -1.99
CA SER A 133 55.15 5.25 -1.46
C SER A 133 55.13 5.09 0.06
N ALA A 134 54.76 3.89 0.50
CA ALA A 134 55.18 3.38 1.79
C ALA A 134 55.60 1.92 1.58
N GLN A 135 56.89 1.69 1.36
CA GLN A 135 57.65 0.56 1.90
C GLN A 135 59.14 0.62 1.50
N ASN A 136 59.98 0.30 2.49
CA ASN A 136 61.41 -0.06 2.47
C ASN A 136 62.39 1.12 2.45
N SER A 137 63.42 1.24 3.28
CA SER A 137 63.99 0.36 4.33
C SER A 137 65.23 1.08 4.94
N PHE A 138 65.52 0.81 6.22
CA PHE A 138 66.64 1.26 7.08
C PHE A 138 66.57 2.67 7.67
#